data_AF-A0A4Q3L8Q2-F1
#
_entry.id   AF-A0A4Q3L8Q2-F1
#
_cell.length_a   1.000
_cell.length_b   1.000
_cell.length_c   1.000
_cell.angle_alpha   90.00
_cell.angle_beta   90.00
_cell.angle_gamma   90.00
#
_symmetry.space_group_name_H-M   'P 1'
#
loop_
_entity.id
_entity.type
_entity.pdbx_description
1 polymer ?
#
loop_
_entity_poly.entity_id
_entity_poly.type
_entity_poly.pdbx_seq_one_letter_code
_entity_poly.pdbx_strand_id
1 'polypeptide(L)'
;DPDATANANLAARLPYLFACNRFAHYLKCIVRDKVGSFKERDDMQRWLNKWIMNYVDGDPANSSEETKARRPLAAAEVVVEEVEGNPGYYTSKFFLRPHYQLEGLTVSLRLVSKLPSAKGGK
;
A
#
# COMPACT_ATOMS: atom_id res chain seq x y z
N ASP A 1 12.91 -1.13 -16.15
CA ASP A 1 11.72 -0.42 -15.65
C ASP A 1 12.04 0.12 -14.25
N PRO A 2 12.13 1.44 -14.07
CA PRO A 2 12.42 2.07 -12.78
C PRO A 2 11.44 1.66 -11.66
N ASP A 3 10.18 1.39 -11.98
CA ASP A 3 9.17 1.02 -11.00
C ASP A 3 9.41 -0.40 -10.47
N ALA A 4 9.85 -1.31 -11.33
CA ALA A 4 10.26 -2.66 -10.93
C ALA A 4 11.46 -2.62 -9.96
N THR A 5 12.43 -1.72 -10.21
CA THR A 5 13.57 -1.52 -9.30
C THR A 5 13.15 -0.91 -7.96
N ALA A 6 12.22 0.05 -7.96
CA ALA A 6 11.66 0.61 -6.74
C ALA A 6 10.93 -0.46 -5.91
N ASN A 7 10.12 -1.31 -6.55
CA ASN A 7 9.41 -2.41 -5.90
C ASN A 7 10.36 -3.43 -5.27
N ALA A 8 11.44 -3.80 -5.99
CA ALA A 8 12.46 -4.71 -5.47
C ALA A 8 13.17 -4.13 -4.22
N ASN A 9 13.51 -2.84 -4.25
CA ASN A 9 14.13 -2.16 -3.10
C ASN A 9 13.19 -2.08 -1.90
N LEU A 10 11.89 -1.87 -2.12
CA LEU A 10 10.88 -1.88 -1.06
C LEU A 10 10.74 -3.28 -0.44
N ALA A 11 10.66 -4.32 -1.28
CA ALA A 11 10.52 -5.71 -0.82
C ALA A 11 11.73 -6.22 -0.02
N ALA A 12 12.92 -5.66 -0.25
CA ALA A 12 14.14 -6.01 0.47
C ALA A 12 14.23 -5.43 1.90
N ARG A 13 13.31 -4.54 2.30
CA ARG A 13 13.37 -3.84 3.60
C ARG A 13 12.43 -4.48 4.62
N LEU A 14 13.00 -4.83 5.78
CA LEU A 14 12.27 -5.48 6.87
C LEU A 14 11.00 -4.73 7.33
N PRO A 15 10.97 -3.39 7.48
CA PRO A 15 9.76 -2.68 7.89
C PRO A 15 8.56 -2.95 6.98
N TYR A 16 8.77 -2.90 5.66
CA TYR A 16 7.70 -3.14 4.67
C TYR A 16 7.36 -4.63 4.56
N LEU A 17 8.37 -5.51 4.71
CA LEU A 17 8.17 -6.96 4.72
C LEU A 17 7.33 -7.41 5.94
N PHE A 18 7.57 -6.85 7.13
CA PHE A 18 6.75 -7.12 8.31
C PHE A 18 5.31 -6.65 8.14
N ALA A 19 5.10 -5.48 7.54
CA ALA A 19 3.76 -5.00 7.21
C ALA A 19 3.03 -5.98 6.27
N CYS A 20 3.69 -6.40 5.19
CA CYS A 20 3.15 -7.38 4.25
C CYS A 20 2.80 -8.72 4.92
N ASN A 21 3.72 -9.27 5.73
CA ASN A 21 3.51 -10.52 6.44
C ASN A 21 2.32 -10.46 7.40
N ARG A 22 2.08 -9.31 8.05
CA ARG A 22 0.93 -9.16 8.94
C ARG A 22 -0.39 -9.20 8.17
N PHE A 23 -0.46 -8.59 6.98
CA PHE A 23 -1.62 -8.72 6.11
C PHE A 23 -1.81 -10.14 5.59
N ALA A 24 -0.73 -10.85 5.24
CA ALA A 24 -0.81 -12.26 4.86
C ALA A 24 -1.42 -13.13 5.98
N HIS A 25 -1.03 -12.90 7.24
CA HIS A 25 -1.64 -13.58 8.38
C HIS A 25 -3.13 -13.26 8.54
N TYR A 26 -3.53 -11.99 8.40
CA TYR A 26 -4.95 -11.62 8.44
C TYR A 26 -5.74 -12.29 7.33
N LEU A 27 -5.24 -12.23 6.09
CA LEU A 27 -5.88 -12.84 4.94
C LEU A 27 -6.03 -14.35 5.10
N LYS A 28 -5.05 -15.04 5.67
CA LYS A 28 -5.16 -16.48 5.95
C LYS A 28 -6.31 -16.80 6.89
N CYS A 29 -6.47 -16.06 7.98
CA CYS A 29 -7.58 -16.24 8.92
C CYS A 29 -8.93 -15.86 8.28
N ILE A 30 -8.97 -14.75 7.56
CA ILE A 30 -10.14 -14.28 6.82
C ILE A 30 -10.64 -15.32 5.84
N VAL A 31 -9.74 -15.85 4.98
CA VAL A 31 -10.11 -16.83 3.97
C VAL A 31 -10.63 -18.08 4.65
N ARG A 32 -9.93 -18.60 5.67
CA ARG A 32 -10.36 -19.77 6.45
C ARG A 32 -11.79 -19.61 6.97
N ASP A 33 -12.12 -18.46 7.54
CA ASP A 33 -13.42 -18.22 8.15
C ASP A 33 -14.52 -17.91 7.10
N LYS A 34 -14.14 -17.56 5.86
CA LYS A 34 -15.05 -17.24 4.75
C LYS A 34 -15.31 -18.41 3.80
N VAL A 35 -14.46 -19.44 3.78
CA VAL A 35 -14.71 -20.66 2.99
C VAL A 35 -16.06 -21.26 3.40
N GLY A 36 -16.91 -21.55 2.42
CA GLY A 36 -18.27 -22.09 2.64
C GLY A 36 -19.36 -21.04 2.84
N SER A 37 -19.03 -19.74 2.85
CA SER A 37 -20.04 -18.68 2.78
C SER A 37 -20.52 -18.44 1.35
N PHE A 38 -21.80 -18.09 1.20
CA PHE A 38 -22.38 -17.73 -0.10
C PHE A 38 -21.90 -16.33 -0.50
N LYS A 39 -20.85 -16.25 -1.32
CA LYS A 39 -20.27 -15.01 -1.82
C LYS A 39 -19.91 -15.12 -3.30
N GLU A 40 -20.40 -14.16 -4.08
CA GLU A 40 -19.99 -13.96 -5.46
C GLU A 40 -18.71 -13.11 -5.54
N ARG A 41 -18.07 -13.08 -6.71
CA ARG A 41 -16.87 -12.29 -6.99
C ARG A 41 -17.02 -10.83 -6.55
N ASP A 42 -18.14 -10.21 -6.92
CA ASP A 42 -18.44 -8.79 -6.64
C ASP A 42 -18.59 -8.51 -5.15
N ASP A 43 -19.13 -9.48 -4.41
CA ASP A 43 -19.24 -9.39 -2.95
C ASP A 43 -17.87 -9.48 -2.30
N MET A 44 -17.02 -10.40 -2.76
CA MET A 44 -15.65 -10.54 -2.26
C MET A 44 -14.81 -9.30 -2.56
N GLN A 45 -14.92 -8.76 -3.78
CA GLN A 45 -14.27 -7.53 -4.19
C GLN A 45 -14.62 -6.35 -3.27
N ARG A 46 -15.92 -6.11 -3.05
CA ARG A 46 -16.41 -5.03 -2.19
C ARG A 46 -16.00 -5.23 -0.74
N TRP A 47 -16.10 -6.46 -0.25
CA TRP A 47 -15.80 -6.80 1.14
C TRP A 47 -14.30 -6.66 1.44
N LEU A 48 -13.42 -7.19 0.58
CA LEU A 48 -11.97 -7.08 0.75
C LEU A 48 -11.48 -5.64 0.62
N ASN A 49 -12.03 -4.86 -0.34
CA ASN A 49 -11.75 -3.43 -0.43
C ASN A 49 -12.17 -2.70 0.85
N LYS A 50 -13.38 -2.93 1.36
CA LYS A 50 -13.82 -2.31 2.62
C LYS A 50 -12.95 -2.72 3.80
N TRP A 51 -12.51 -3.96 3.85
CA TRP A 51 -11.64 -4.46 4.91
C TRP A 51 -10.26 -3.79 4.88
N ILE A 52 -9.59 -3.73 3.73
CA ILE A 52 -8.23 -3.17 3.63
C ILE A 52 -8.22 -1.66 3.89
N MET A 53 -9.29 -0.94 3.52
CA MET A 53 -9.40 0.51 3.75
C MET A 53 -9.38 0.90 5.23
N ASN A 54 -9.64 -0.02 6.17
CA ASN A 54 -9.48 0.26 7.60
C ASN A 54 -8.01 0.49 8.00
N TYR A 55 -7.07 0.05 7.16
CA TYR A 55 -5.63 0.17 7.37
C TYR A 55 -4.98 1.24 6.48
N VAL A 56 -5.79 1.90 5.64
CA VAL A 56 -5.36 3.00 4.78
C VAL A 56 -5.58 4.33 5.50
N ASP A 57 -4.54 5.15 5.50
CA ASP A 57 -4.62 6.54 5.94
C ASP A 57 -5.29 7.39 4.86
N GLY A 58 -6.38 8.07 5.23
CA GLY A 58 -7.17 8.89 4.29
C GLY A 58 -6.49 10.21 3.94
N ASP A 59 -5.57 10.70 4.78
CA ASP A 59 -4.77 11.90 4.49
C ASP A 59 -3.30 11.69 4.87
N PRO A 60 -2.55 10.89 4.09
CA PRO A 60 -1.16 10.56 4.38
C PRO A 60 -0.23 11.79 4.44
N ALA A 61 -0.62 12.90 3.81
CA ALA A 61 0.19 14.10 3.75
C ALA A 61 0.19 14.85 5.10
N ASN A 62 -0.95 14.90 5.78
CA ASN A 62 -1.14 15.68 7.01
C ASN A 62 -1.22 14.82 8.29
N SER A 63 -1.40 13.51 8.16
CA SER A 63 -1.50 12.61 9.31
C SER A 63 -0.24 12.57 10.17
N SER A 64 -0.44 12.46 11.49
CA SER A 64 0.63 12.32 12.48
C SER A 64 1.36 10.98 12.33
N GLU A 65 2.61 10.92 12.81
CA GLU A 65 3.40 9.68 12.86
C GLU A 65 2.68 8.54 13.58
N GLU A 66 1.95 8.83 14.66
CA GLU A 66 1.15 7.82 15.37
C GLU A 66 0.03 7.26 14.48
N THR A 67 -0.63 8.14 13.70
CA THR A 67 -1.71 7.73 12.78
C THR A 67 -1.16 6.87 11.66
N LYS A 68 -0.03 7.25 11.07
CA LYS A 68 0.68 6.48 10.03
C LYS A 68 1.17 5.12 10.56
N ALA A 69 1.59 5.05 11.82
CA ALA A 69 1.96 3.78 12.44
C ALA A 69 0.76 2.85 12.66
N ARG A 70 -0.41 3.40 13.05
CA ARG A 70 -1.66 2.63 13.21
C ARG A 70 -2.28 2.23 11.86
N ARG A 71 -2.10 3.05 10.82
CA ARG A 71 -2.59 2.84 9.46
C ARG A 71 -1.42 2.81 8.48
N PRO A 72 -0.74 1.66 8.34
CA PRO A 72 0.56 1.57 7.68
C PRO A 72 0.52 1.78 6.16
N LEU A 73 -0.66 1.84 5.56
CA LEU A 73 -0.85 1.99 4.12
C LEU A 73 -1.24 3.42 3.76
N ALA A 74 -0.56 3.98 2.77
CA ALA A 74 -0.94 5.24 2.13
C ALA A 74 -2.02 5.04 1.06
N ALA A 75 -2.03 3.87 0.41
CA ALA A 75 -3.08 3.45 -0.52
C ALA A 75 -3.14 1.92 -0.60
N ALA A 76 -4.29 1.37 -0.97
CA ALA A 76 -4.44 -0.05 -1.24
C ALA A 76 -5.49 -0.29 -2.32
N GLU A 77 -5.28 -1.33 -3.11
CA GLU A 77 -6.23 -1.80 -4.12
C GLU A 77 -6.30 -3.34 -4.07
N VAL A 78 -7.50 -3.88 -4.19
CA VAL A 78 -7.73 -5.31 -4.31
C VAL A 78 -8.36 -5.58 -5.66
N VAL A 79 -7.93 -6.63 -6.35
CA VAL A 79 -8.56 -7.12 -7.58
C VAL A 79 -8.93 -8.58 -7.37
N VAL A 80 -10.20 -8.91 -7.53
CA VAL A 80 -10.73 -10.28 -7.41
C VAL A 80 -11.16 -10.79 -8.77
N GLU A 81 -10.57 -11.90 -9.18
CA GLU A 81 -10.78 -12.57 -10.45
C GLU A 81 -11.38 -13.97 -10.20
N GLU A 82 -12.32 -14.38 -11.03
CA GLU A 82 -12.82 -15.76 -11.05
C GLU A 82 -11.80 -16.70 -11.66
N VAL A 83 -11.73 -17.92 -11.15
CA VAL A 83 -10.91 -18.98 -11.76
C VAL A 83 -11.74 -19.68 -12.81
N GLU A 84 -11.36 -19.48 -14.07
CA GLU A 84 -12.01 -20.14 -15.20
C GLU A 84 -12.01 -21.67 -15.03
N GLY A 85 -13.17 -22.30 -15.28
CA GLY A 85 -13.33 -23.75 -15.15
C GLY A 85 -13.50 -24.27 -13.72
N ASN A 86 -13.51 -23.41 -12.69
CA ASN A 86 -13.72 -23.83 -11.31
C ASN A 86 -14.70 -22.90 -10.54
N PRO A 87 -16.01 -23.15 -10.62
CA PRO A 87 -17.02 -22.34 -9.95
C PRO A 87 -16.80 -22.25 -8.43
N GLY A 88 -16.89 -21.03 -7.88
CA GLY A 88 -16.67 -20.76 -6.46
C GLY A 88 -15.21 -20.58 -6.06
N TYR A 89 -14.25 -20.73 -6.99
CA TYR A 89 -12.85 -20.38 -6.77
C TYR A 89 -12.55 -18.98 -7.32
N TYR A 90 -11.93 -18.16 -6.48
CA TYR A 90 -11.52 -16.81 -6.82
C TYR A 90 -10.04 -16.62 -6.49
N THR A 91 -9.34 -15.87 -7.33
CA THR A 91 -8.01 -15.34 -7.01
C THR A 91 -8.13 -13.88 -6.62
N SER A 92 -7.28 -13.43 -5.70
CA SER A 92 -7.24 -12.02 -5.30
C SER A 92 -5.81 -11.51 -5.34
N LYS A 93 -5.63 -10.33 -5.94
CA LYS A 93 -4.37 -9.60 -6.00
C LYS A 93 -4.50 -8.36 -5.11
N PHE A 94 -3.59 -8.20 -4.15
CA PHE A 94 -3.55 -7.04 -3.27
C PHE A 94 -2.35 -6.16 -3.66
N PHE A 95 -2.64 -4.92 -3.98
CA PHE A 95 -1.65 -3.87 -4.20
C PHE A 95 -1.61 -2.99 -2.96
N LEU A 96 -0.49 -3.03 -2.24
CA LEU A 96 -0.32 -2.34 -0.96
C LEU A 96 0.76 -1.27 -1.12
N ARG A 97 0.40 0.01 -0.95
CA ARG A 97 1.34 1.12 -0.97
C ARG A 97 1.63 1.57 0.46
N PRO A 98 2.81 1.27 1.03
CA PRO A 98 3.16 1.73 2.37
C PRO A 98 3.46 3.23 2.41
N HIS A 99 3.52 3.79 3.61
CA HIS A 99 4.14 5.11 3.82
C HIS A 99 5.65 5.01 3.59
N TYR A 100 6.21 5.90 2.76
CA TYR A 100 7.65 5.95 2.56
C TYR A 100 8.33 6.55 3.79
N GLN A 101 9.32 5.82 4.31
CA GLN A 101 10.24 6.31 5.32
C GLN A 101 11.39 7.08 4.66
N LEU A 102 11.90 8.12 5.33
CA LEU A 102 13.08 8.84 4.88
C LEU A 102 14.32 7.93 5.03
N GLU A 103 14.91 7.52 3.91
CA GLU A 103 16.07 6.62 3.90
C GLU A 103 17.41 7.36 3.71
N GLY A 104 17.36 8.50 3.04
CA GLY A 104 18.55 9.25 2.70
C GLY A 104 18.19 10.59 2.07
N LEU A 105 18.97 11.61 2.42
CA LEU A 105 18.84 12.96 1.89
C LEU A 105 20.23 13.45 1.50
N THR A 106 20.45 13.69 0.21
CA THR A 106 21.67 14.35 -0.26
C THR A 106 21.42 15.85 -0.27
N VAL A 107 22.14 16.59 0.58
CA VAL A 107 22.01 18.04 0.68
C VAL A 107 23.18 18.71 -0.03
N SER A 108 22.89 19.64 -0.95
CA SER A 108 23.88 20.54 -1.52
C SER A 108 23.64 21.97 -1.04
N LEU A 109 24.56 22.55 -0.29
CA LEU A 109 24.50 23.95 0.11
C LEU A 109 25.22 24.82 -0.93
N ARG A 110 24.61 25.95 -1.29
CA ARG A 110 25.21 26.93 -2.20
C ARG A 110 25.03 28.32 -1.60
N LEU A 111 26.13 29.08 -1.51
CA LEU A 111 26.07 30.49 -1.17
C LEU A 111 25.67 31.26 -2.43
N VAL A 112 24.57 32.01 -2.39
CA VAL A 112 24.09 32.80 -3.52
C VAL A 112 23.75 34.21 -3.06
N SER A 113 24.13 35.21 -3.86
CA SER A 113 23.78 36.61 -3.59
C SER A 113 22.30 36.92 -3.83
N LYS A 114 21.62 36.10 -4.64
CA LYS A 114 20.18 36.18 -4.88
C LYS A 114 19.62 34.77 -5.06
N LEU A 115 18.54 34.46 -4.33
CA LEU A 115 17.86 33.17 -4.41
C LEU A 115 17.39 32.88 -5.84
N PRO A 116 17.59 31.66 -6.38
CA PRO A 116 17.12 31.28 -7.71
C PRO A 116 15.62 31.48 -7.91
N SER A 117 14.81 31.20 -6.88
CA SER A 117 13.36 31.44 -6.89
C SER A 117 12.99 32.91 -7.12
N ALA A 118 13.82 33.85 -6.68
CA ALA A 118 13.63 35.29 -6.89
C ALA A 118 14.18 35.79 -8.24
N LYS A 119 14.79 34.93 -9.06
CA LYS A 119 15.27 35.28 -10.42
C LYS A 119 14.27 34.92 -11.52
N GLY A 120 13.34 33.98 -11.27
CA GLY A 120 12.35 33.53 -12.26
C GLY A 120 11.06 34.35 -12.34
N GLY A 121 10.94 35.45 -11.61
CA GLY A 121 9.82 36.39 -11.71
C GLY A 121 10.13 37.54 -12.65
N LYS A 122 10.06 37.31 -13.96
CA LYS A 122 9.83 38.29 -15.02
C LYS A 122 9.42 37.58 -16.29
#